data_AF-A0A3A0DFU4-F1
#
_entry.id   AF-A0A3A0DFU4-F1
#
_cell.length_a   1.000
_cell.length_b   1.000
_cell.length_c   1.000
_cell.angle_alpha   90.00
_cell.angle_beta   90.00
_cell.angle_gamma   90.00
#
_symmetry.space_group_name_H-M   'P 1'
#
loop_
_entity.id
_entity.type
_entity.pdbx_description
1 polymer ?
#
loop_
_entity_poly.entity_id
_entity_poly.type
_entity_poly.pdbx_seq_one_letter_code
_entity_poly.pdbx_strand_id
1 'polypeptide(L)'
;MSRPNKIWFRKDVGWWMVTVGGKKVRLAQGRANKAEAERKFHELMLVRHRRPDVSDARVADLVEAFLAAASKRVAEDTFRNYRFYAQKFAEACGRHTT
;
A
#
# COMPACT_ATOMS: atom_id res chain seq x y z
N MET A 1 6.47 -16.12 -9.22
CA MET A 1 6.59 -16.24 -7.75
C MET A 1 7.64 -15.27 -7.25
N SER A 2 7.26 -14.27 -6.44
CA SER A 2 8.25 -13.39 -5.79
C SER A 2 8.97 -14.18 -4.69
N ARG A 3 10.30 -14.17 -4.72
CA ARG A 3 11.11 -14.79 -3.69
C ARG A 3 10.84 -14.09 -2.34
N PRO A 4 10.63 -14.83 -1.23
CA PRO A 4 10.46 -14.23 0.08
C PRO A 4 11.69 -13.37 0.43
N ASN A 5 11.47 -12.22 1.06
CA ASN A 5 12.54 -11.31 1.44
C ASN A 5 13.45 -12.01 2.47
N LYS A 6 14.73 -12.19 2.13
CA LYS A 6 15.73 -12.80 3.01
C LYS A 6 16.62 -11.72 3.62
N ILE A 7 16.84 -11.77 4.93
CA ILE A 7 17.82 -10.91 5.61
C ILE A 7 19.24 -11.34 5.22
N TRP A 8 20.15 -10.38 5.06
CA TRP A 8 21.54 -10.62 4.68
C TRP A 8 22.48 -9.70 5.46
N PHE A 9 23.66 -10.21 5.80
CA PHE A 9 24.67 -9.45 6.55
C PHE A 9 25.64 -8.76 5.59
N ARG A 10 25.76 -7.43 5.70
CA ARG A 10 26.73 -6.62 4.97
C ARG A 10 28.01 -6.48 5.79
N LYS A 11 29.07 -7.18 5.37
CA LYS A 11 30.36 -7.21 6.08
C LYS A 11 31.00 -5.82 6.21
N ASP A 12 31.01 -5.03 5.15
CA ASP A 12 31.69 -3.72 5.12
C ASP A 12 31.12 -2.71 6.12
N VAL A 13 29.81 -2.79 6.37
CA VAL A 13 29.11 -1.85 7.28
C VAL A 13 28.89 -2.51 8.64
N GLY A 14 28.92 -3.83 8.72
CA GLY A 14 28.66 -4.59 9.94
C GLY A 14 27.16 -4.68 10.30
N TRP A 15 26.26 -4.66 9.32
CA TRP A 15 24.81 -4.65 9.57
C TRP A 15 24.08 -5.80 8.88
N TRP A 16 23.07 -6.33 9.57
CA TRP A 16 21.99 -7.10 8.97
C TRP A 16 21.02 -6.17 8.25
N MET A 17 20.68 -6.52 7.02
CA MET A 17 19.85 -5.74 6.12
C MET A 17 18.81 -6.62 5.43
N VAL A 18 17.78 -5.98 4.90
CA VAL A 18 16.79 -6.63 4.02
C VAL A 18 16.39 -5.69 2.91
N THR A 19 16.05 -6.25 1.74
CA THR A 19 15.47 -5.47 0.64
C THR A 19 13.96 -5.62 0.66
N VAL A 20 13.24 -4.53 0.85
CA VAL A 20 11.78 -4.50 0.97
C VAL A 20 11.26 -3.39 0.06
N GLY A 21 10.50 -3.76 -0.98
CA GLY A 21 9.97 -2.78 -1.94
C GLY A 21 11.05 -1.98 -2.67
N GLY A 22 12.15 -2.63 -3.05
CA GLY A 22 13.28 -1.98 -3.73
C GLY A 22 14.20 -1.15 -2.82
N LYS A 23 13.85 -0.96 -1.53
CA LYS A 23 14.67 -0.21 -0.56
C LYS A 23 15.43 -1.15 0.37
N LYS A 24 16.67 -0.80 0.70
CA LYS A 24 17.51 -1.52 1.66
C LYS A 24 17.27 -0.97 3.07
N VAL A 25 16.77 -1.81 3.97
CA VAL A 25 16.48 -1.45 5.37
C VAL A 25 17.53 -2.09 6.28
N ARG A 26 18.03 -1.33 7.26
CA ARG A 26 18.94 -1.84 8.31
C ARG A 26 18.12 -2.43 9.45
N LEU A 27 18.53 -3.60 9.93
CA LEU A 27 17.83 -4.35 10.99
C LEU A 27 18.63 -4.28 12.30
N ALA A 28 19.77 -4.95 12.35
CA ALA A 28 20.63 -4.96 13.54
C ALA A 28 22.11 -4.84 13.16
N GLN A 29 22.90 -4.23 14.02
CA GLN A 29 24.35 -4.14 13.86
C GLN A 29 25.02 -5.35 14.50
N GLY A 30 26.14 -5.81 13.94
CA GLY A 30 26.94 -6.90 14.49
C GLY A 30 26.49 -8.28 13.99
N ARG A 31 27.46 -9.13 13.65
CA ARG A 31 27.19 -10.46 13.09
C ARG A 31 26.51 -11.40 14.09
N ALA A 32 26.77 -11.21 15.38
CA ALA A 32 26.15 -11.98 16.46
C ALA A 32 24.65 -11.68 16.61
N ASN A 33 24.18 -10.50 16.20
CA ASN A 33 22.80 -10.03 16.42
C ASN A 33 21.82 -10.51 15.35
N LYS A 34 22.01 -11.75 14.85
CA LYS A 34 21.13 -12.35 13.84
C LYS A 34 19.69 -12.49 14.35
N ALA A 35 19.51 -12.96 15.58
CA ALA A 35 18.19 -13.13 16.19
C ALA A 35 17.44 -11.79 16.33
N GLU A 36 18.15 -10.73 16.71
CA GLU A 36 17.57 -9.38 16.76
C GLU A 36 17.17 -8.88 15.36
N ALA A 37 17.97 -9.17 14.34
CA ALA A 37 17.65 -8.84 12.96
C ALA A 37 16.39 -9.58 12.46
N GLU A 38 16.23 -10.85 12.81
CA GLU A 38 15.04 -11.65 12.49
C GLU A 38 13.80 -11.07 13.21
N ARG A 39 13.91 -10.69 14.48
CA ARG A 39 12.82 -10.03 15.22
C ARG A 39 12.39 -8.73 14.56
N LYS A 40 13.34 -7.83 14.27
CA LYS A 40 13.07 -6.55 13.57
C LYS A 40 12.52 -6.75 12.16
N PHE A 41 12.92 -7.82 11.47
CA PHE A 41 12.35 -8.17 10.18
C PHE A 41 10.88 -8.58 10.31
N HIS A 42 10.52 -9.39 11.30
CA HIS A 42 9.12 -9.74 11.56
C HIS A 42 8.29 -8.51 11.94
N GLU A 43 8.79 -7.65 12.83
CA GLU A 43 8.15 -6.36 13.18
C GLU A 43 7.92 -5.49 11.93
N LEU A 44 8.95 -5.36 11.08
CA LEU A 44 8.85 -4.61 9.82
C LEU A 44 7.79 -5.20 8.87
N MET A 45 7.70 -6.52 8.77
CA MET A 45 6.68 -7.17 7.93
C MET A 45 5.28 -6.96 8.49
N LEU A 46 5.09 -7.00 9.81
CA LEU A 46 3.81 -6.72 10.48
C LEU A 46 3.35 -5.27 10.26
N VAL A 47 4.25 -4.30 10.47
CA VAL A 47 3.96 -2.87 10.25
C VAL A 47 3.61 -2.62 8.78
N ARG A 48 4.31 -3.25 7.83
CA ARG A 48 4.02 -3.08 6.40
C ARG A 48 2.65 -3.64 5.99
N HIS A 49 2.12 -4.62 6.72
CA HIS A 49 0.76 -5.13 6.48
C HIS A 49 -0.32 -4.19 7.03
N ARG A 50 0.02 -3.23 7.91
CA ARG A 50 -0.84 -2.07 8.13
C ARG A 50 -0.78 -1.20 6.88
N ARG A 51 -1.81 -1.30 6.04
CA ARG A 51 -2.14 -0.23 5.09
C ARG A 51 -2.14 1.09 5.89
N PRO A 52 -1.62 2.20 5.34
CA PRO A 52 -1.76 3.49 6.00
C PRO A 52 -3.23 3.67 6.38
N ASP A 53 -3.45 4.11 7.61
CA ASP A 53 -4.78 4.36 8.16
C ASP A 53 -5.57 5.17 7.14
N VAL A 54 -6.73 4.63 6.83
CA VAL A 54 -7.80 5.18 6.01
C VAL A 54 -7.65 6.66 5.67
N SER A 55 -7.58 6.96 4.38
CA SER A 55 -8.06 8.25 3.90
C SER A 55 -9.51 8.38 4.38
N ASP A 56 -9.79 9.35 5.26
CA ASP A 56 -11.15 9.69 5.73
C ASP A 56 -12.09 10.11 4.57
N ALA A 57 -11.57 10.23 3.34
CA ALA A 57 -12.40 10.45 2.17
C ALA A 57 -13.41 9.30 2.01
N ARG A 58 -14.69 9.66 1.97
CA ARG A 58 -15.75 8.70 1.67
C ARG A 58 -15.60 8.27 0.22
N VAL A 59 -16.05 7.06 -0.09
CA VAL A 59 -16.09 6.57 -1.48
C VAL A 59 -16.86 7.53 -2.38
N ALA A 60 -17.89 8.19 -1.86
CA ALA A 60 -18.63 9.25 -2.54
C ALA A 60 -17.73 10.41 -2.98
N ASP A 61 -16.86 10.91 -2.09
CA ASP A 61 -15.98 12.05 -2.38
C ASP A 61 -14.97 11.70 -3.50
N LEU A 62 -14.49 10.45 -3.53
CA LEU A 62 -13.61 9.96 -4.60
C LEU A 62 -14.33 9.83 -5.94
N VAL A 63 -15.58 9.35 -5.93
CA VAL A 63 -16.40 9.22 -7.14
C VAL A 63 -16.74 10.60 -7.71
N GLU A 64 -17.08 11.58 -6.87
CA GLU A 64 -17.33 12.95 -7.30
C GLU A 64 -16.09 13.58 -7.95
N ALA A 65 -14.93 13.44 -7.31
CA ALA A 65 -13.66 13.94 -7.87
C ALA A 65 -13.33 13.28 -9.22
N PHE A 66 -13.55 11.97 -9.35
CA PHE A 66 -13.36 11.25 -10.60
C PHE A 66 -14.29 11.76 -11.71
N LEU A 67 -15.59 11.92 -11.43
CA LEU A 67 -16.56 12.40 -12.42
C LEU A 67 -16.28 13.85 -12.84
N ALA A 68 -15.88 14.72 -11.92
CA ALA A 68 -15.48 16.09 -12.25
C ALA A 68 -14.24 16.16 -13.15
N ALA A 69 -13.31 15.21 -13.03
CA ALA A 69 -12.16 15.10 -13.91
C ALA A 69 -12.52 14.46 -15.27
N ALA A 70 -13.39 13.44 -15.26
CA ALA A 70 -13.79 12.71 -16.44
C ALA A 70 -14.61 13.59 -17.40
N SER A 71 -15.54 14.42 -16.89
CA SER A 71 -16.39 15.29 -17.71
C SER A 71 -15.62 16.24 -18.63
N LYS A 72 -14.36 16.53 -18.30
CA LYS A 72 -13.47 17.42 -19.07
C LYS A 72 -12.59 16.67 -20.08
N ARG A 73 -12.54 15.34 -20.03
CA ARG A 73 -11.53 14.52 -20.73
C ARG A 73 -12.11 13.46 -21.66
N VAL A 74 -13.37 13.06 -21.44
CA VAL A 74 -14.00 11.97 -22.19
C VAL A 74 -15.22 12.46 -22.96
N ALA A 75 -15.57 11.73 -24.01
CA ALA A 75 -16.79 11.98 -24.77
C ALA A 75 -18.03 11.79 -23.90
N GLU A 76 -19.12 12.48 -24.25
CA GLU A 76 -20.37 12.52 -23.46
C GLU A 76 -20.95 11.11 -23.20
N ASP A 77 -20.97 10.24 -24.20
CA ASP A 77 -21.43 8.86 -24.05
C ASP A 77 -20.56 8.05 -23.07
N THR A 78 -19.25 8.28 -23.07
CA THR A 78 -18.33 7.64 -22.12
C THR A 78 -18.57 8.18 -20.72
N PHE A 79 -18.77 9.49 -20.59
CA PHE A 79 -19.07 10.13 -19.31
C PHE A 79 -20.39 9.64 -18.71
N ARG A 80 -21.43 9.45 -19.54
CA ARG A 80 -22.72 8.90 -19.12
C ARG A 80 -22.58 7.51 -18.50
N ASN A 81 -21.79 6.64 -19.13
CA ASN A 81 -21.50 5.32 -18.59
C ASN A 81 -20.72 5.39 -17.27
N TYR A 82 -19.69 6.24 -17.20
CA TYR A 82 -18.91 6.43 -15.98
C TYR A 82 -19.77 6.94 -14.83
N ARG A 83 -20.64 7.92 -15.09
CA ARG A 83 -21.58 8.43 -14.09
C ARG A 83 -22.49 7.32 -13.56
N PHE A 84 -23.11 6.55 -14.44
CA PHE A 84 -24.03 5.49 -14.04
C PHE A 84 -23.37 4.43 -13.16
N TYR A 85 -22.23 3.89 -13.57
CA TYR A 85 -21.57 2.81 -12.82
C TYR A 85 -20.86 3.32 -11.55
N ALA A 86 -20.23 4.49 -11.59
CA ALA A 86 -19.53 5.03 -10.43
C ALA A 86 -20.52 5.43 -9.31
N GLN A 87 -21.70 5.95 -9.66
CA GLN A 87 -22.75 6.22 -8.67
C GLN A 87 -23.28 4.94 -8.03
N LYS A 88 -23.57 3.89 -8.81
CA LYS A 88 -23.97 2.58 -8.26
C LYS A 88 -22.91 1.98 -7.34
N PHE A 89 -21.64 2.15 -7.70
CA PHE A 89 -20.52 1.71 -6.87
C PHE A 89 -20.47 2.47 -5.54
N ALA A 90 -20.59 3.80 -5.56
CA ALA A 90 -20.63 4.60 -4.33
C ALA A 90 -21.78 4.20 -3.40
N GLU A 91 -22.98 3.98 -3.95
CA GLU A 91 -24.12 3.53 -3.16
C GLU A 91 -23.92 2.13 -2.57
N ALA A 92 -23.34 1.20 -3.32
CA ALA A 92 -23.03 -0.15 -2.82
C ALA A 92 -22.03 -0.08 -1.65
N CYS A 93 -20.97 0.73 -1.77
CA CYS A 93 -20.02 0.93 -0.68
C CYS A 93 -20.66 1.57 0.56
N GLY A 94 -21.63 2.48 0.38
CA GLY A 94 -22.41 3.06 1.49
C GLY A 94 -23.38 2.09 2.17
N ARG A 95 -23.79 1.00 1.50
CA ARG A 95 -24.68 -0.03 2.06
C ARG A 95 -23.96 -1.14 2.83
N HIS A 96 -22.64 -1.27 2.69
CA HIS A 96 -21.83 -2.30 3.34
C HIS A 96 -21.01 -1.79 4.55
N THR A 97 -21.25 -0.56 4.99
CA THR A 97 -20.71 -0.01 6.23
C THR A 97 -21.67 -0.32 7.38
N THR A 98 -21.59 -1.54 7.90
CA THR A 98 -22.24 -1.99 9.14
C THR A 98 -21.18 -2.42 10.13
#